data_AF-A0A667XGP4-F1
#
_entry.id   AF-A0A667XGP4-F1
#
_cell.length_a   1.000
_cell.length_b   1.000
_cell.length_c   1.000
_cell.angle_alpha   90.00
_cell.angle_beta   90.00
_cell.angle_gamma   90.00
#
_symmetry.space_group_name_H-M   'P 1'
#
loop_
_entity.id
_entity.type
_entity.pdbx_description
1 polymer ?
#
loop_
_entity_poly.entity_id
_entity_poly.type
_entity_poly.pdbx_seq_one_letter_code
_entity_poly.pdbx_strand_id
1 'polypeptide(L)'
;MFSPGQENISAKGPVKYGELIVLGCNGSLPNGDKGRRRSRFALCRRVKANGVKPSTVHTSCTPQAAKAISNKDQHSISYTLSRSQTVVVEYTHDSSTDMFQIGRSTENPIDFVVTDTLPGGQNLADGHALQSTISRFACRIICQRNPPYTARIYAAGFDSSKNIFLGEKAAKWRMQDGQMDGLTTNGVLVMHPRHGFTQDSRPGLWREISVCGNVFTLRETRSAQQRGKMVDSESQELVDGSLIDLCGATLLWRTAEGLARAPTVKHLEALRQELNAGRPQCPVGFNTLAFPSLRRKDVVDEKQPWAYLRCGHVHGYHGWGGRHGGEAADGQERECPMCRARGPYVPLWLGCEAGLYVDAAAPTHALVPCGHVCSEKTAAFWSQIPLPHGTHTFHAACPFCLQPLDGDAAVVRLIFQSPLD
;
A
#
# COMPACT_ATOMS: atom_id res chain seq x y z
N MET A 1 -24.54 -38.67 4.58
CA MET A 1 -23.42 -38.85 3.64
C MET A 1 -23.76 -38.08 2.39
N PHE A 2 -23.19 -36.88 2.23
CA PHE A 2 -23.32 -36.09 1.01
C PHE A 2 -21.90 -35.88 0.47
N SER A 3 -21.61 -36.50 -0.66
CA SER A 3 -20.36 -36.29 -1.40
C SER A 3 -20.31 -34.85 -1.92
N PRO A 4 -19.21 -34.10 -1.75
CA PRO A 4 -19.07 -32.82 -2.41
C PRO A 4 -18.65 -33.07 -3.86
N GLY A 5 -19.57 -32.83 -4.79
CA GLY A 5 -19.24 -32.73 -6.20
C GLY A 5 -18.25 -31.59 -6.40
N GLN A 6 -17.11 -31.89 -7.01
CA GLN A 6 -16.18 -30.90 -7.54
C GLN A 6 -16.90 -30.07 -8.61
N GLU A 7 -17.41 -28.89 -8.23
CA GLU A 7 -17.73 -27.85 -9.20
C GLU A 7 -16.42 -27.34 -9.79
N ASN A 8 -16.06 -27.92 -10.93
CA ASN A 8 -14.98 -27.49 -11.78
C ASN A 8 -15.41 -26.16 -12.45
N ILE A 9 -15.32 -25.05 -11.70
CA ILE A 9 -15.57 -23.71 -12.23
C ILE A 9 -14.41 -23.36 -13.14
N SER A 10 -14.53 -23.72 -14.43
CA SER A 10 -13.75 -23.12 -15.49
C SER A 10 -14.09 -21.63 -15.57
N ALA A 11 -13.40 -20.81 -14.79
CA ALA A 11 -13.60 -19.37 -14.75
C ALA A 11 -13.30 -18.76 -16.13
N LYS A 12 -14.34 -18.29 -16.84
CA LYS A 12 -14.28 -17.68 -18.18
C LYS A 12 -13.55 -16.31 -18.24
N GLY A 13 -12.69 -15.99 -17.27
CA GLY A 13 -11.95 -14.74 -17.18
C GLY A 13 -10.44 -14.92 -17.40
N PRO A 14 -9.70 -13.85 -17.74
CA PRO A 14 -8.24 -13.89 -17.77
C PRO A 14 -7.71 -14.24 -16.36
N VAL A 15 -6.69 -15.11 -16.31
CA VAL A 15 -6.04 -15.52 -15.06
C VAL A 15 -5.56 -14.27 -14.29
N LYS A 16 -6.02 -14.10 -13.05
CA LYS A 16 -5.57 -13.01 -12.16
C LYS A 16 -4.35 -13.47 -11.38
N TYR A 17 -3.24 -12.75 -11.51
CA TYR A 17 -2.03 -12.99 -10.71
C TYR A 17 -2.21 -12.46 -9.28
N GLY A 18 -2.78 -11.27 -9.15
CA GLY A 18 -3.01 -10.61 -7.87
C GLY A 18 -3.48 -9.17 -8.06
N GLU A 19 -3.33 -8.37 -7.01
CA GLU A 19 -3.77 -6.98 -6.98
C GLU A 19 -2.83 -6.12 -6.13
N LEU A 20 -2.54 -4.91 -6.62
CA LEU A 20 -1.91 -3.85 -5.84
C LEU A 20 -3.00 -2.94 -5.28
N ILE A 21 -2.86 -2.58 -4.00
CA ILE A 21 -3.77 -1.69 -3.28
C ILE A 21 -2.97 -0.54 -2.69
N VAL A 22 -3.38 0.70 -2.95
CA VAL A 22 -2.74 1.90 -2.39
C VAL A 22 -3.23 2.09 -0.95
N LEU A 23 -2.31 2.17 0.00
CA LEU A 23 -2.66 2.50 1.39
C LEU A 23 -3.12 3.96 1.51
N GLY A 24 -3.92 4.27 2.53
CA GLY A 24 -4.31 5.65 2.84
C GLY A 24 -5.48 6.20 2.02
N CYS A 25 -6.12 5.37 1.20
CA CYS A 25 -7.20 5.80 0.31
C CYS A 25 -8.58 5.24 0.69
N ASN A 26 -8.66 4.37 1.71
CA ASN A 26 -9.89 3.69 2.13
C ASN A 26 -10.81 3.22 0.96
N GLY A 27 -10.20 2.64 -0.08
CA GLY A 27 -10.91 2.10 -1.26
C GLY A 27 -11.25 3.10 -2.38
N SER A 28 -10.85 4.37 -2.31
CA SER A 28 -10.72 5.21 -3.52
C SER A 28 -9.72 6.34 -3.34
N LEU A 29 -9.07 6.78 -4.41
CA LEU A 29 -8.26 7.99 -4.34
C LEU A 29 -9.10 9.22 -3.94
N PRO A 30 -8.51 10.26 -3.29
CA PRO A 30 -9.22 11.48 -2.89
C PRO A 30 -9.94 12.19 -4.05
N ASN A 31 -9.34 12.14 -5.25
CA ASN A 31 -9.91 12.73 -6.48
C ASN A 31 -10.71 11.73 -7.34
N GLY A 32 -11.05 10.57 -6.75
CA GLY A 32 -11.63 9.43 -7.42
C GLY A 32 -10.65 8.68 -8.33
N ASP A 33 -11.03 7.45 -8.66
CA ASP A 33 -10.25 6.60 -9.56
C ASP A 33 -10.53 7.00 -11.02
N LYS A 34 -9.48 7.33 -11.79
CA LYS A 34 -9.58 7.77 -13.20
C LYS A 34 -8.50 7.14 -14.07
N GLY A 35 -8.90 6.46 -15.14
CA GLY A 35 -7.95 5.91 -16.12
C GLY A 35 -7.01 4.89 -15.49
N ARG A 36 -5.69 5.14 -15.50
CA ARG A 36 -4.66 4.31 -14.85
C ARG A 36 -4.33 4.74 -13.41
N ARG A 37 -4.88 5.87 -12.96
CA ARG A 37 -4.74 6.39 -11.60
C ARG A 37 -5.91 5.87 -10.76
N ARG A 38 -5.67 4.83 -9.97
CA ARG A 38 -6.69 4.13 -9.18
C ARG A 38 -6.16 3.80 -7.79
N SER A 39 -7.06 3.52 -6.86
CA SER A 39 -6.72 3.00 -5.53
C SER A 39 -6.31 1.52 -5.57
N ARG A 40 -6.71 0.81 -6.63
CA ARG A 40 -6.47 -0.62 -6.83
C ARG A 40 -6.10 -0.94 -8.27
N PHE A 41 -5.22 -1.92 -8.45
CA PHE A 41 -4.79 -2.38 -9.78
C PHE A 41 -4.63 -3.90 -9.82
N ALA A 42 -5.52 -4.57 -10.56
CA ALA A 42 -5.47 -6.00 -10.77
C ALA A 42 -4.46 -6.37 -11.87
N LEU A 43 -3.53 -7.26 -11.55
CA LEU A 43 -2.57 -7.81 -12.51
C LEU A 43 -3.16 -9.11 -13.05
N CYS A 44 -3.49 -9.15 -14.34
CA CYS A 44 -4.03 -10.31 -15.01
C CYS A 44 -3.14 -10.73 -16.17
N ARG A 45 -3.12 -12.04 -16.48
CA ARG A 45 -2.41 -12.59 -17.63
C ARG A 45 -2.76 -11.82 -18.89
N ARG A 46 -1.74 -11.25 -19.52
CA ARG A 46 -1.91 -10.51 -20.77
C ARG A 46 -2.23 -11.47 -21.91
N VAL A 47 -2.94 -10.97 -22.91
CA VAL A 47 -3.24 -11.72 -24.14
C VAL A 47 -1.93 -12.17 -24.80
N LYS A 48 -0.97 -11.26 -24.95
CA LYS A 48 0.39 -11.54 -25.42
C LYS A 48 1.38 -11.29 -24.30
N ALA A 49 2.37 -12.18 -24.17
CA ALA A 49 3.47 -11.99 -23.24
C ALA A 49 4.21 -10.69 -23.56
N ASN A 50 4.61 -9.96 -22.53
CA ASN A 50 5.45 -8.76 -22.66
C ASN A 50 6.64 -8.78 -21.70
N GLY A 51 6.91 -9.93 -21.09
CA GLY A 51 8.08 -10.15 -20.24
C GLY A 51 9.39 -9.92 -20.98
N VAL A 52 10.43 -9.64 -20.19
CA VAL A 52 11.79 -9.43 -20.68
C VAL A 52 12.80 -10.10 -19.75
N LYS A 53 13.94 -10.51 -20.32
CA LYS A 53 15.06 -11.12 -19.58
C LYS A 53 16.40 -10.57 -20.05
N PRO A 54 17.44 -10.53 -19.19
CA PRO A 54 18.77 -10.10 -19.58
C PRO A 54 19.31 -10.89 -20.78
N SER A 55 20.06 -10.21 -21.64
CA SER A 55 20.66 -10.72 -22.87
C SER A 55 22.11 -10.22 -23.00
N THR A 56 22.48 -9.68 -24.16
CA THR A 56 23.81 -9.14 -24.47
C THR A 56 24.25 -8.05 -23.49
N VAL A 57 25.54 -8.07 -23.13
CA VAL A 57 26.17 -7.02 -22.32
C VAL A 57 27.20 -6.28 -23.17
N HIS A 58 26.98 -4.99 -23.39
CA HIS A 58 27.91 -4.10 -24.08
C HIS A 58 28.77 -3.37 -23.06
N THR A 59 30.06 -3.69 -23.05
CA THR A 59 31.02 -3.10 -22.10
C THR A 59 31.72 -1.91 -22.73
N SER A 60 31.89 -0.83 -21.95
CA SER A 60 32.72 0.33 -22.29
C SER A 60 32.26 1.15 -23.51
N CYS A 61 30.99 1.56 -23.50
CA CYS A 61 30.46 2.52 -24.46
C CYS A 61 30.54 3.96 -23.91
N THR A 62 30.77 4.96 -24.75
CA THR A 62 30.53 6.35 -24.35
C THR A 62 29.03 6.55 -24.10
N PRO A 63 28.59 7.51 -23.27
CA PRO A 63 27.16 7.79 -23.09
C PRO A 63 26.41 8.09 -24.39
N GLN A 64 27.08 8.70 -25.38
CA GLN A 64 26.50 8.91 -26.72
C GLN A 64 26.35 7.61 -27.49
N ALA A 65 27.35 6.72 -27.45
CA ALA A 65 27.27 5.39 -28.07
C ALA A 65 26.23 4.51 -27.38
N ALA A 66 26.09 4.58 -26.06
CA ALA A 66 25.05 3.87 -25.31
C ALA A 66 23.64 4.25 -25.76
N LYS A 67 23.40 5.54 -26.04
CA LYS A 67 22.12 6.01 -26.63
C LYS A 67 21.88 5.46 -28.03
N ALA A 68 22.94 5.21 -28.81
CA ALA A 68 22.85 4.62 -30.14
C ALA A 68 22.63 3.09 -30.11
N ILE A 69 23.17 2.41 -29.10
CA ILE A 69 22.99 0.97 -28.86
C ILE A 69 21.59 0.67 -28.34
N SER A 70 20.99 1.60 -27.58
CA SER A 70 19.59 1.52 -27.15
C SER A 70 18.65 1.53 -28.36
N ASN A 71 18.38 0.35 -28.90
CA ASN A 71 17.42 0.16 -29.97
C ASN A 71 16.00 0.45 -29.45
N LYS A 72 15.18 1.20 -30.22
CA LYS A 72 13.76 1.44 -29.89
C LYS A 72 12.95 0.15 -29.81
N ASP A 73 13.42 -0.94 -30.40
CA ASP A 73 12.71 -2.21 -30.45
C ASP A 73 12.97 -3.11 -29.24
N GLN A 74 14.11 -2.95 -28.56
CA GLN A 74 14.51 -3.80 -27.43
C GLN A 74 14.60 -3.00 -26.12
N HIS A 75 14.44 -3.71 -25.00
CA HIS A 75 14.62 -3.08 -23.70
C HIS A 75 16.10 -3.06 -23.32
N SER A 76 16.52 -2.08 -22.51
CA SER A 76 17.90 -2.03 -22.03
C SER A 76 18.04 -1.38 -20.65
N ILE A 77 19.15 -1.67 -19.98
CA ILE A 77 19.55 -0.99 -18.74
C ILE A 77 20.94 -0.40 -18.93
N SER A 78 21.05 0.90 -18.74
CA SER A 78 22.27 1.68 -18.90
C SER A 78 22.88 2.02 -17.54
N TYR A 79 24.07 1.49 -17.26
CA TYR A 79 24.85 1.74 -16.05
C TYR A 79 26.00 2.70 -16.37
N THR A 80 25.82 4.01 -16.11
CA THR A 80 26.84 5.04 -16.41
C THR A 80 27.85 5.13 -15.27
N LEU A 81 28.99 4.45 -15.43
CA LEU A 81 30.08 4.41 -14.45
C LEU A 81 30.85 5.73 -14.37
N SER A 82 31.06 6.39 -15.50
CA SER A 82 31.72 7.69 -15.62
C SER A 82 31.26 8.43 -16.88
N ARG A 83 31.73 9.66 -17.07
CA ARG A 83 31.48 10.47 -18.28
C ARG A 83 31.93 9.78 -19.58
N SER A 84 32.87 8.84 -19.50
CA SER A 84 33.41 8.12 -20.67
C SER A 84 33.00 6.65 -20.72
N GLN A 85 32.40 6.10 -19.67
CA GLN A 85 32.12 4.67 -19.57
C GLN A 85 30.69 4.38 -19.11
N THR A 86 29.93 3.71 -19.98
CA THR A 86 28.61 3.14 -19.69
C THR A 86 28.61 1.67 -20.09
N VAL A 87 28.04 0.83 -19.23
CA VAL A 87 27.72 -0.56 -19.55
C VAL A 87 26.24 -0.63 -19.89
N VAL A 88 25.90 -1.22 -21.03
CA VAL A 88 24.50 -1.41 -21.46
C VAL A 88 24.18 -2.89 -21.45
N VAL A 89 23.13 -3.27 -20.74
CA VAL A 89 22.59 -4.63 -20.73
C VAL A 89 21.31 -4.64 -21.53
N GLU A 90 21.28 -5.38 -22.63
CA GLU A 90 20.08 -5.60 -23.43
C GLU A 90 19.14 -6.58 -22.76
N TYR A 91 17.84 -6.40 -23.00
CA TYR A 91 16.78 -7.24 -22.50
C TYR A 91 15.93 -7.71 -23.67
N THR A 92 15.93 -9.03 -23.88
CA THR A 92 15.16 -9.68 -24.94
C THR A 92 13.79 -10.13 -24.44
N HIS A 93 12.89 -10.46 -25.37
CA HIS A 93 11.55 -10.92 -25.04
C HIS A 93 11.59 -12.25 -24.26
N ASP A 94 10.77 -12.32 -23.21
CA ASP A 94 10.47 -13.54 -22.49
C ASP A 94 8.99 -13.89 -22.65
N SER A 95 8.72 -14.99 -23.36
CA SER A 95 7.37 -15.48 -23.64
C SER A 95 6.71 -16.14 -22.43
N SER A 96 7.46 -16.40 -21.36
CA SER A 96 6.99 -17.08 -20.16
C SER A 96 6.50 -16.14 -19.06
N THR A 97 6.68 -14.82 -19.22
CA THR A 97 6.34 -13.83 -18.20
C THR A 97 5.53 -12.66 -18.76
N ASP A 98 4.79 -11.99 -17.86
CA ASP A 98 4.17 -10.70 -18.09
C ASP A 98 4.81 -9.66 -17.17
N MET A 99 5.10 -8.48 -17.72
CA MET A 99 5.64 -7.33 -16.99
C MET A 99 4.57 -6.26 -16.80
N PHE A 100 4.52 -5.69 -15.60
CA PHE A 100 3.70 -4.55 -15.22
C PHE A 100 4.58 -3.46 -14.60
N GLN A 101 4.45 -2.21 -15.03
CA GLN A 101 5.25 -1.11 -14.50
C GLN A 101 4.42 -0.13 -13.69
N ILE A 102 4.98 0.28 -12.56
CA ILE A 102 4.35 1.18 -11.59
C ILE A 102 5.23 2.42 -11.47
N GLY A 103 4.61 3.59 -11.42
CA GLY A 103 5.33 4.85 -11.22
C GLY A 103 4.40 6.06 -11.30
N ARG A 104 4.96 7.26 -11.10
CA ARG A 104 4.16 8.49 -11.18
C ARG A 104 3.95 9.04 -12.59
N SER A 105 4.70 8.54 -13.57
CA SER A 105 4.55 9.03 -14.96
C SER A 105 3.22 8.56 -15.54
N THR A 106 2.58 9.42 -16.33
CA THR A 106 1.41 9.09 -17.12
C THR A 106 1.78 8.59 -18.53
N GLU A 107 3.06 8.39 -18.82
CA GLU A 107 3.51 7.83 -20.09
C GLU A 107 3.02 6.40 -20.30
N ASN A 108 2.97 5.97 -21.56
CA ASN A 108 2.43 4.67 -21.96
C ASN A 108 3.08 3.45 -21.29
N PRO A 109 4.38 3.43 -20.96
CA PRO A 109 4.99 2.26 -20.31
C PRO A 109 4.48 1.97 -18.91
N ILE A 110 3.78 2.90 -18.25
CA ILE A 110 3.25 2.71 -16.89
C ILE A 110 1.86 2.08 -16.95
N ASP A 111 1.69 0.93 -16.30
CA ASP A 111 0.39 0.28 -16.19
C ASP A 111 -0.43 0.86 -15.03
N PHE A 112 0.24 1.18 -13.92
CA PHE A 112 -0.38 1.70 -12.72
C PHE A 112 0.25 3.01 -12.27
N VAL A 113 -0.53 4.10 -12.36
CA VAL A 113 -0.07 5.44 -12.02
C VAL A 113 -0.32 5.71 -10.55
N VAL A 114 0.75 5.90 -9.79
CA VAL A 114 0.72 6.17 -8.34
C VAL A 114 1.17 7.60 -8.07
N THR A 115 0.47 8.28 -7.17
CA THR A 115 0.81 9.62 -6.70
C THR A 115 1.10 9.57 -5.20
N ASP A 116 1.83 10.57 -4.70
CA ASP A 116 2.15 10.69 -3.28
C ASP A 116 0.86 10.65 -2.45
N THR A 117 0.90 9.84 -1.39
CA THR A 117 -0.21 9.66 -0.45
C THR A 117 0.03 10.54 0.77
N LEU A 118 -0.92 11.42 1.09
CA LEU A 118 -0.85 12.28 2.27
C LEU A 118 -1.63 11.66 3.45
N PRO A 119 -1.13 11.82 4.69
CA PRO A 119 -1.89 11.47 5.89
C PRO A 119 -3.24 12.20 5.95
N GLY A 120 -4.25 11.51 6.47
CA GLY A 120 -5.58 12.08 6.71
C GLY A 120 -6.42 12.30 5.46
N GLY A 121 -6.03 11.75 4.30
CA GLY A 121 -6.81 11.88 3.06
C GLY A 121 -6.86 13.31 2.49
N GLN A 122 -5.97 14.20 2.94
CA GLN A 122 -5.93 15.59 2.49
C GLN A 122 -5.62 15.70 0.99
N ASN A 123 -6.26 16.66 0.33
CA ASN A 123 -5.99 17.00 -1.06
C ASN A 123 -4.74 17.90 -1.14
N LEU A 124 -3.86 17.62 -2.10
CA LEU A 124 -2.75 18.50 -2.54
C LEU A 124 -3.23 19.85 -3.15
N ALA A 125 -4.51 20.21 -3.00
CA ALA A 125 -5.08 21.43 -3.58
C ALA A 125 -4.63 22.71 -2.85
N ASP A 126 -4.11 22.58 -1.62
CA ASP A 126 -3.60 23.71 -0.85
C ASP A 126 -2.11 23.98 -1.14
N GLY A 127 -1.87 24.75 -2.20
CA GLY A 127 -0.89 25.84 -2.23
C GLY A 127 0.63 25.54 -2.24
N HIS A 128 1.09 24.36 -1.84
CA HIS A 128 2.51 24.00 -1.94
C HIS A 128 2.64 22.70 -2.72
N ALA A 129 3.09 22.80 -3.98
CA ALA A 129 3.46 21.66 -4.79
C ALA A 129 4.66 20.94 -4.14
N LEU A 130 4.38 20.05 -3.18
CA LEU A 130 5.37 19.11 -2.66
C LEU A 130 5.92 18.35 -3.86
N GLN A 131 7.22 18.47 -4.09
CA GLN A 131 7.90 17.77 -5.15
C GLN A 131 7.79 16.27 -4.86
N SER A 132 7.00 15.56 -5.68
CA SER A 132 6.83 14.11 -5.59
C SER A 132 8.16 13.39 -5.51
N THR A 133 8.31 12.53 -4.51
CA THR A 133 9.52 11.70 -4.33
C THR A 133 9.43 10.35 -5.03
N ILE A 134 8.24 10.02 -5.58
CA ILE A 134 8.01 8.80 -6.34
C ILE A 134 8.73 8.90 -7.69
N SER A 135 9.41 7.82 -8.06
CA SER A 135 10.07 7.74 -9.36
C SER A 135 9.05 7.69 -10.51
N ARG A 136 9.38 8.32 -11.65
CA ARG A 136 8.54 8.30 -12.86
C ARG A 136 8.22 6.88 -13.32
N PHE A 137 9.23 6.02 -13.28
CA PHE A 137 9.16 4.58 -13.54
C PHE A 137 9.78 3.87 -12.33
N ALA A 138 8.96 3.58 -11.31
CA ALA A 138 9.43 3.26 -9.98
C ALA A 138 9.84 1.79 -9.83
N CYS A 139 9.00 0.86 -10.28
CA CYS A 139 9.29 -0.57 -10.21
C CYS A 139 8.60 -1.35 -11.34
N ARG A 140 9.04 -2.59 -11.50
CA ARG A 140 8.42 -3.61 -12.35
C ARG A 140 7.95 -4.76 -11.46
N ILE A 141 6.77 -5.30 -11.75
CA ILE A 141 6.33 -6.60 -11.26
C ILE A 141 6.27 -7.54 -12.46
N ILE A 142 7.01 -8.64 -12.37
CA ILE A 142 7.08 -9.67 -13.40
C ILE A 142 6.38 -10.93 -12.87
N CYS A 143 5.31 -11.34 -13.55
CA CYS A 143 4.53 -12.51 -13.19
C CYS A 143 4.80 -13.66 -14.17
N GLN A 144 4.96 -14.88 -13.65
CA GLN A 144 5.01 -16.08 -14.48
C GLN A 144 3.64 -16.34 -15.10
N ARG A 145 3.61 -16.66 -16.40
CA ARG A 145 2.36 -16.94 -17.15
C ARG A 145 1.81 -18.34 -16.91
N ASN A 146 2.60 -19.21 -16.31
CA ASN A 146 2.27 -20.58 -15.97
C ASN A 146 2.23 -20.76 -14.45
N PRO A 147 1.45 -21.73 -13.92
CA PRO A 147 1.46 -22.05 -12.50
C PRO A 147 2.89 -22.27 -11.96
N PRO A 148 3.20 -21.81 -10.74
CA PRO A 148 2.29 -21.26 -9.73
C PRO A 148 1.98 -19.76 -9.91
N TYR A 149 2.34 -19.16 -11.05
CA TYR A 149 2.11 -17.75 -11.35
C TYR A 149 2.85 -16.77 -10.43
N THR A 150 4.03 -17.16 -9.96
CA THR A 150 4.87 -16.35 -9.07
C THR A 150 5.06 -14.93 -9.60
N ALA A 151 4.88 -13.95 -8.72
CA ALA A 151 5.12 -12.53 -8.98
C ALA A 151 6.43 -12.09 -8.32
N ARG A 152 7.31 -11.41 -9.07
CA ARG A 152 8.61 -10.90 -8.60
C ARG A 152 8.71 -9.40 -8.83
N ILE A 153 9.26 -8.68 -7.87
CA ILE A 153 9.45 -7.23 -7.96
C ILE A 153 10.90 -6.88 -8.30
N TYR A 154 11.07 -5.82 -9.09
CA TYR A 154 12.36 -5.27 -9.48
C TYR A 154 12.30 -3.76 -9.38
N ALA A 155 13.37 -3.13 -8.89
CA ALA A 155 13.44 -1.67 -8.88
C ALA A 155 13.59 -1.10 -10.30
N ALA A 156 13.16 0.15 -10.47
CA ALA A 156 13.03 0.87 -11.73
C ALA A 156 12.02 0.26 -12.72
N GLY A 157 11.55 1.10 -13.64
CA GLY A 157 10.83 0.69 -14.84
C GLY A 157 11.46 1.30 -16.09
N PHE A 158 11.26 0.63 -17.22
CA PHE A 158 11.68 1.10 -18.52
C PHE A 158 10.87 2.33 -18.94
N ASP A 159 11.56 3.35 -19.42
CA ASP A 159 10.95 4.57 -19.93
C ASP A 159 10.33 4.39 -21.33
N SER A 160 9.85 5.49 -21.93
CA SER A 160 9.27 5.47 -23.29
C SER A 160 10.28 5.11 -24.39
N SER A 161 11.58 5.13 -24.07
CA SER A 161 12.66 4.63 -24.94
C SER A 161 13.07 3.20 -24.59
N LYS A 162 12.26 2.49 -23.78
CA LYS A 162 12.48 1.12 -23.30
C LYS A 162 13.78 0.97 -22.50
N ASN A 163 14.27 2.04 -21.88
CA ASN A 163 15.54 2.04 -21.14
C ASN A 163 15.34 2.32 -19.65
N ILE A 164 16.15 1.68 -18.80
CA ILE A 164 16.37 2.08 -17.41
C ILE A 164 17.74 2.76 -17.34
N PHE A 165 17.76 4.01 -16.87
CA PHE A 165 19.00 4.77 -16.75
C PHE A 165 19.46 4.87 -15.29
N LEU A 166 20.64 4.33 -15.00
CA LEU A 166 21.34 4.46 -13.72
C LEU A 166 22.55 5.38 -13.92
N GLY A 167 22.38 6.66 -13.58
CA GLY A 167 23.41 7.67 -13.73
C GLY A 167 24.61 7.50 -12.77
N GLU A 168 25.57 8.41 -12.87
CA GLU A 168 26.83 8.38 -12.09
C GLU A 168 26.59 8.28 -10.57
N LYS A 169 25.57 8.98 -10.06
CA LYS A 169 25.16 8.99 -8.64
C LYS A 169 24.24 7.82 -8.21
N ALA A 170 24.03 6.81 -9.04
CA ALA A 170 23.33 5.61 -8.63
C ALA A 170 24.32 4.60 -8.05
N ALA A 171 23.98 3.92 -6.94
CA ALA A 171 24.78 2.81 -6.45
C ALA A 171 24.73 1.67 -7.48
N LYS A 172 25.89 1.23 -7.96
CA LYS A 172 25.99 0.18 -8.98
C LYS A 172 27.31 -0.56 -8.84
N TRP A 173 27.29 -1.85 -9.13
CA TRP A 173 28.44 -2.73 -8.94
C TRP A 173 28.39 -3.88 -9.95
N ARG A 174 29.53 -4.52 -10.14
CA ARG A 174 29.62 -5.80 -10.83
C ARG A 174 29.41 -6.93 -9.82
N MET A 175 28.53 -7.87 -10.16
CA MET A 175 28.26 -9.08 -9.39
C MET A 175 29.34 -10.14 -9.64
N GLN A 176 29.34 -11.20 -8.82
CA GLN A 176 30.35 -12.27 -8.90
C GLN A 176 30.31 -13.03 -10.24
N ASP A 177 29.12 -13.15 -10.83
CA ASP A 177 28.89 -13.74 -12.15
C ASP A 177 29.28 -12.82 -13.33
N GLY A 178 29.80 -11.62 -13.02
CA GLY A 178 30.20 -10.62 -14.00
C GLY A 178 29.07 -9.70 -14.48
N GLN A 179 27.81 -9.94 -14.08
CA GLN A 179 26.68 -9.07 -14.45
C GLN A 179 26.71 -7.75 -13.67
N MET A 180 26.04 -6.72 -14.20
CA MET A 180 25.86 -5.44 -13.51
C MET A 180 24.57 -5.44 -12.70
N ASP A 181 24.59 -4.76 -11.56
CA ASP A 181 23.39 -4.42 -10.79
C ASP A 181 23.50 -3.02 -10.23
N GLY A 182 22.39 -2.50 -9.73
CA GLY A 182 22.34 -1.22 -9.06
C GLY A 182 21.04 -0.94 -8.35
N LEU A 183 21.05 0.15 -7.60
CA LEU A 183 19.89 0.66 -6.87
C LEU A 183 19.45 1.97 -7.50
N THR A 184 18.14 2.21 -7.51
CA THR A 184 17.58 3.51 -7.88
C THR A 184 17.92 4.55 -6.80
N THR A 185 17.85 5.84 -7.13
CA THR A 185 18.24 6.91 -6.19
C THR A 185 17.54 6.77 -4.84
N ASN A 186 16.21 6.67 -4.81
CA ASN A 186 15.42 6.61 -3.57
C ASN A 186 15.12 5.18 -3.09
N GLY A 187 15.45 4.16 -3.88
CA GLY A 187 15.18 2.76 -3.56
C GLY A 187 13.70 2.36 -3.67
N VAL A 188 13.46 1.08 -3.92
CA VAL A 188 12.16 0.42 -3.78
C VAL A 188 12.27 -0.51 -2.59
N LEU A 189 11.45 -0.29 -1.57
CA LEU A 189 11.51 -1.09 -0.36
C LEU A 189 10.38 -2.12 -0.34
N VAL A 190 10.64 -3.30 0.19
CA VAL A 190 9.65 -4.37 0.33
C VAL A 190 9.71 -4.95 1.74
N MET A 191 8.55 -5.23 2.31
CA MET A 191 8.42 -5.97 3.56
C MET A 191 7.42 -7.11 3.39
N HIS A 192 7.85 -8.32 3.70
CA HIS A 192 6.99 -9.50 3.70
C HIS A 192 6.48 -9.77 5.13
N PRO A 193 5.16 -9.91 5.35
CA PRO A 193 4.66 -10.28 6.67
C PRO A 193 5.12 -11.70 7.03
N ARG A 194 5.48 -11.91 8.30
CA ARG A 194 5.77 -13.26 8.81
C ARG A 194 4.46 -13.98 9.10
N HIS A 195 4.43 -15.29 8.85
CA HIS A 195 3.24 -16.15 8.98
C HIS A 195 2.08 -15.79 8.00
N GLY A 196 2.42 -15.24 6.82
CA GLY A 196 1.45 -14.87 5.80
C GLY A 196 0.68 -13.59 6.13
N PHE A 197 -0.43 -13.33 5.42
CA PHE A 197 -1.35 -12.21 5.67
C PHE A 197 -2.67 -12.72 6.22
N THR A 198 -2.68 -12.99 7.52
CA THR A 198 -3.74 -13.63 8.29
C THR A 198 -3.82 -13.01 9.70
N GLN A 199 -4.80 -13.39 10.49
CA GLN A 199 -4.91 -12.96 11.89
C GLN A 199 -3.66 -13.19 12.77
N ASP A 200 -2.78 -14.12 12.40
CA ASP A 200 -1.57 -14.45 13.16
C ASP A 200 -0.31 -13.78 12.58
N SER A 201 -0.50 -12.87 11.62
CA SER A 201 0.59 -12.14 10.95
C SER A 201 1.43 -11.32 11.92
N ARG A 202 2.73 -11.28 11.65
CA ARG A 202 3.68 -10.40 12.35
C ARG A 202 4.44 -9.52 11.35
N PRO A 203 4.87 -8.30 11.74
CA PRO A 203 5.65 -7.43 10.87
C PRO A 203 6.94 -8.11 10.40
N GLY A 204 7.28 -7.93 9.13
CA GLY A 204 8.55 -8.35 8.55
C GLY A 204 9.67 -7.34 8.79
N LEU A 205 10.77 -7.52 8.06
CA LEU A 205 11.82 -6.51 7.94
C LEU A 205 11.70 -5.84 6.56
N TRP A 206 11.94 -4.54 6.51
CA TRP A 206 12.07 -3.84 5.25
C TRP A 206 13.41 -4.17 4.59
N ARG A 207 13.34 -4.47 3.29
CA ARG A 207 14.47 -4.72 2.41
C ARG A 207 14.44 -3.77 1.24
N GLU A 208 15.61 -3.49 0.69
CA GLU A 208 15.73 -2.76 -0.56
C GLU A 208 15.91 -3.75 -1.71
N ILE A 209 15.15 -3.57 -2.79
CA ILE A 209 15.21 -4.40 -3.99
C ILE A 209 16.06 -3.69 -5.06
N SER A 210 16.97 -4.43 -5.68
CA SER A 210 17.80 -3.90 -6.77
C SER A 210 17.09 -3.91 -8.12
N VAL A 211 17.71 -3.28 -9.12
CA VAL A 211 17.21 -3.26 -10.50
C VAL A 211 17.22 -4.65 -11.13
N CYS A 212 18.13 -5.54 -10.71
CA CYS A 212 18.15 -6.95 -11.12
C CYS A 212 17.40 -7.89 -10.15
N GLY A 213 16.77 -7.36 -9.10
CA GLY A 213 15.91 -8.13 -8.18
C GLY A 213 16.65 -8.82 -7.04
N ASN A 214 17.87 -8.40 -6.71
CA ASN A 214 18.57 -8.85 -5.51
C ASN A 214 18.08 -8.09 -4.28
N VAL A 215 18.18 -8.75 -3.11
CA VAL A 215 17.65 -8.25 -1.84
C VAL A 215 18.78 -7.71 -0.97
N PHE A 216 18.59 -6.50 -0.45
CA PHE A 216 19.54 -5.82 0.43
C PHE A 216 18.89 -5.39 1.73
N THR A 217 19.68 -5.32 2.81
CA THR A 217 19.30 -4.53 3.98
C THR A 217 19.09 -3.07 3.57
N LEU A 218 18.38 -2.31 4.41
CA LEU A 218 18.26 -0.87 4.21
C LEU A 218 19.64 -0.20 4.20
N ARG A 219 19.71 0.91 3.47
CA ARG A 219 20.81 1.88 3.59
C ARG A 219 20.72 2.57 4.96
N GLU A 220 21.79 3.25 5.35
CA GLU A 220 21.83 4.05 6.58
C GLU A 220 20.75 5.13 6.58
N THR A 221 20.62 5.85 5.46
CA THR A 221 19.52 6.76 5.19
C THR A 221 19.02 6.55 3.77
N ARG A 222 17.74 6.80 3.55
CA ARG A 222 17.14 6.75 2.23
C ARG A 222 17.86 7.71 1.30
N SER A 223 18.12 7.24 0.08
CA SER A 223 18.89 7.96 -0.93
C SER A 223 20.40 8.10 -0.68
N ALA A 224 20.93 7.49 0.39
CA ALA A 224 22.38 7.35 0.59
C ALA A 224 23.02 6.59 -0.57
N GLN A 225 24.26 6.95 -0.93
CA GLN A 225 24.99 6.29 -2.02
C GLN A 225 25.47 4.89 -1.65
N GLN A 226 25.68 4.64 -0.35
CA GLN A 226 26.13 3.37 0.15
C GLN A 226 24.96 2.38 0.20
N ARG A 227 25.09 1.28 -0.54
CA ARG A 227 24.14 0.16 -0.49
C ARG A 227 24.19 -0.56 0.87
N GLY A 228 23.08 -1.18 1.26
CA GLY A 228 23.06 -2.12 2.37
C GLY A 228 23.82 -3.42 2.08
N LYS A 229 23.77 -4.36 3.02
CA LYS A 229 24.34 -5.71 2.87
C LYS A 229 23.40 -6.59 2.06
N MET A 230 23.93 -7.40 1.16
CA MET A 230 23.15 -8.38 0.40
C MET A 230 22.59 -9.44 1.35
N VAL A 231 21.37 -9.91 1.09
CA VAL A 231 20.68 -10.90 1.91
C VAL A 231 20.28 -12.10 1.04
N ASP A 232 21.22 -13.03 0.85
CA ASP A 232 21.06 -14.17 -0.07
C ASP A 232 19.98 -15.18 0.37
N SER A 233 19.59 -15.14 1.64
CA SER A 233 18.54 -16.00 2.20
C SER A 233 17.12 -15.52 1.88
N GLU A 234 16.96 -14.31 1.34
CA GLU A 234 15.67 -13.71 1.00
C GLU A 234 15.54 -13.53 -0.52
N SER A 235 14.32 -13.38 -1.01
CA SER A 235 14.06 -13.22 -2.44
C SER A 235 13.09 -12.06 -2.71
N GLN A 236 13.05 -11.62 -3.95
CA GLN A 236 12.15 -10.60 -4.48
C GLN A 236 10.75 -11.13 -4.84
N GLU A 237 10.42 -12.36 -4.44
CA GLU A 237 9.11 -12.96 -4.66
C GLU A 237 8.05 -12.32 -3.76
N LEU A 238 6.99 -11.81 -4.37
CA LEU A 238 5.89 -11.16 -3.65
C LEU A 238 4.92 -12.21 -3.10
N VAL A 239 4.94 -12.41 -1.79
CA VAL A 239 3.98 -13.23 -1.04
C VAL A 239 2.73 -12.43 -0.65
N ASP A 240 1.60 -13.10 -0.36
CA ASP A 240 0.37 -12.41 0.06
C ASP A 240 0.64 -11.47 1.24
N GLY A 241 0.23 -10.22 1.12
CA GLY A 241 0.44 -9.20 2.14
C GLY A 241 1.76 -8.44 2.06
N SER A 242 2.57 -8.67 1.04
CA SER A 242 3.82 -7.91 0.86
C SER A 242 3.54 -6.42 0.73
N LEU A 243 4.23 -5.60 1.51
CA LEU A 243 4.21 -4.15 1.38
C LEU A 243 5.33 -3.69 0.46
N ILE A 244 5.05 -2.70 -0.39
CA ILE A 244 5.97 -2.13 -1.36
C ILE A 244 5.97 -0.62 -1.15
N ASP A 245 7.10 -0.04 -0.76
CA ASP A 245 7.25 1.39 -0.62
C ASP A 245 7.99 2.01 -1.81
N LEU A 246 7.36 3.00 -2.44
CA LEU A 246 7.85 3.69 -3.64
C LEU A 246 8.34 5.11 -3.36
N CYS A 247 8.69 5.43 -2.11
CA CYS A 247 9.16 6.74 -1.67
C CYS A 247 8.10 7.83 -1.88
N GLY A 248 6.99 7.72 -1.18
CA GLY A 248 5.88 8.68 -1.26
C GLY A 248 4.50 8.01 -1.31
N ALA A 249 4.47 6.71 -1.65
CA ALA A 249 3.30 5.87 -1.52
C ALA A 249 3.72 4.45 -1.13
N THR A 250 2.91 3.81 -0.28
CA THR A 250 3.03 2.40 0.06
C THR A 250 1.87 1.62 -0.55
N LEU A 251 2.22 0.50 -1.19
CA LEU A 251 1.28 -0.42 -1.81
C LEU A 251 1.26 -1.73 -1.04
N LEU A 252 0.09 -2.36 -0.99
CA LEU A 252 -0.10 -3.73 -0.54
C LEU A 252 -0.28 -4.64 -1.75
N TRP A 253 0.52 -5.69 -1.84
CA TRP A 253 0.30 -6.79 -2.77
C TRP A 253 -0.60 -7.85 -2.13
N ARG A 254 -1.70 -8.17 -2.81
CA ARG A 254 -2.54 -9.33 -2.49
C ARG A 254 -2.49 -10.33 -3.64
N THR A 255 -2.18 -11.57 -3.31
CA THR A 255 -2.27 -12.70 -4.25
C THR A 255 -3.74 -12.96 -4.60
N ALA A 256 -4.00 -13.57 -5.75
CA ALA A 256 -5.37 -13.98 -6.11
C ALA A 256 -5.99 -14.92 -5.07
N GLU A 257 -5.19 -15.84 -4.52
CA GLU A 257 -5.60 -16.77 -3.46
C GLU A 257 -5.91 -16.05 -2.13
N GLY A 258 -5.05 -15.11 -1.73
CA GLY A 258 -5.27 -14.27 -0.55
C GLY A 258 -6.54 -13.44 -0.64
N LEU A 259 -6.81 -12.84 -1.81
CA LEU A 259 -8.06 -12.10 -2.06
C LEU A 259 -9.30 -12.99 -2.00
N ALA A 260 -9.20 -14.26 -2.40
CA ALA A 260 -10.32 -15.20 -2.32
C ALA A 260 -10.70 -15.54 -0.87
N ARG A 261 -9.75 -15.44 0.07
CA ARG A 261 -9.98 -15.62 1.51
C ARG A 261 -10.30 -14.32 2.26
N ALA A 262 -9.95 -13.18 1.69
CA ALA A 262 -10.22 -11.88 2.29
C ALA A 262 -11.74 -11.62 2.35
N PRO A 263 -12.22 -10.80 3.32
CA PRO A 263 -13.59 -10.35 3.29
C PRO A 263 -13.90 -9.61 1.97
N THR A 264 -15.17 -9.63 1.57
CA THR A 264 -15.63 -8.86 0.41
C THR A 264 -16.24 -7.53 0.85
N VAL A 265 -16.37 -6.57 -0.07
CA VAL A 265 -17.11 -5.31 0.20
C VAL A 265 -18.54 -5.61 0.65
N LYS A 266 -19.16 -6.66 0.11
CA LYS A 266 -20.51 -7.10 0.48
C LYS A 266 -20.57 -7.64 1.91
N HIS A 267 -19.51 -8.33 2.36
CA HIS A 267 -19.35 -8.79 3.73
C HIS A 267 -19.20 -7.61 4.70
N LEU A 268 -18.33 -6.63 4.38
CA LEU A 268 -18.18 -5.42 5.20
C LEU A 268 -19.48 -4.63 5.32
N GLU A 269 -20.25 -4.54 4.23
CA GLU A 269 -21.57 -3.90 4.24
C GLU A 269 -22.58 -4.68 5.09
N ALA A 270 -22.53 -6.01 5.12
CA ALA A 270 -23.37 -6.83 5.99
C ALA A 270 -23.04 -6.61 7.48
N LEU A 271 -21.74 -6.59 7.84
CA LEU A 271 -21.30 -6.28 9.21
C LEU A 271 -21.75 -4.87 9.65
N ARG A 272 -21.72 -3.89 8.74
CA ARG A 272 -22.26 -2.55 9.00
C ARG A 272 -23.76 -2.60 9.30
N GLN A 273 -24.53 -3.34 8.51
CA GLN A 273 -25.97 -3.48 8.69
C GLN A 273 -26.30 -4.16 10.02
N GLU A 274 -25.55 -5.18 10.41
CA GLU A 274 -25.67 -5.86 11.70
C GLU A 274 -25.41 -4.90 12.87
N LEU A 275 -24.33 -4.11 12.82
CA LEU A 275 -24.06 -3.07 13.83
C LEU A 275 -25.22 -2.08 13.97
N ASN A 276 -25.74 -1.59 12.85
CA ASN A 276 -26.86 -0.64 12.86
C ASN A 276 -28.17 -1.29 13.33
N ALA A 277 -28.39 -2.57 13.04
CA ALA A 277 -29.54 -3.33 13.51
C ALA A 277 -29.52 -3.52 15.04
N GLY A 278 -28.34 -3.51 15.66
CA GLY A 278 -28.18 -3.43 17.11
C GLY A 278 -28.65 -2.11 17.73
N ARG A 279 -29.04 -1.12 16.92
CA ARG A 279 -29.57 0.19 17.35
C ARG A 279 -28.74 0.83 18.47
N PRO A 280 -27.42 1.04 18.27
CA PRO A 280 -26.58 1.65 19.30
C PRO A 280 -27.12 3.03 19.70
N GLN A 281 -27.18 3.32 20.99
CA GLN A 281 -27.72 4.58 21.51
C GLN A 281 -26.61 5.56 21.88
N CYS A 282 -26.85 6.85 21.67
CA CYS A 282 -26.07 7.91 22.31
C CYS A 282 -26.42 7.95 23.80
N PRO A 283 -25.45 7.74 24.73
CA PRO A 283 -25.75 7.69 26.16
C PRO A 283 -26.41 8.97 26.72
N VAL A 284 -26.17 10.12 26.07
CA VAL A 284 -26.64 11.42 26.57
C VAL A 284 -27.71 12.04 25.68
N GLY A 285 -27.60 11.87 24.36
CA GLY A 285 -28.57 12.39 23.40
C GLY A 285 -29.80 11.51 23.22
N PHE A 286 -29.76 10.26 23.71
CA PHE A 286 -30.81 9.24 23.57
C PHE A 286 -31.29 9.00 22.12
N ASN A 287 -30.47 9.37 21.14
CA ASN A 287 -30.71 9.12 19.73
C ASN A 287 -29.99 7.84 19.28
N THR A 288 -30.64 7.09 18.39
CA THR A 288 -30.04 5.92 17.76
C THR A 288 -28.97 6.36 16.76
N LEU A 289 -27.77 5.80 16.91
CA LEU A 289 -26.62 6.03 16.05
C LEU A 289 -26.62 5.02 14.90
N ALA A 290 -26.01 5.41 13.78
CA ALA A 290 -25.89 4.54 12.61
C ALA A 290 -24.64 4.89 11.79
N PHE A 291 -23.85 3.88 11.45
CA PHE A 291 -22.74 4.05 10.51
C PHE A 291 -23.28 4.33 9.10
N PRO A 292 -22.71 5.33 8.39
CA PRO A 292 -23.08 5.64 7.01
C PRO A 292 -22.69 4.50 6.06
N SER A 293 -23.31 4.45 4.88
CA SER A 293 -22.94 3.48 3.84
C SER A 293 -21.48 3.66 3.41
N LEU A 294 -20.79 2.55 3.12
CA LEU A 294 -19.38 2.53 2.69
C LEU A 294 -19.09 3.34 1.41
N ARG A 295 -20.13 3.72 0.64
CA ARG A 295 -20.01 4.54 -0.57
C ARG A 295 -19.94 6.05 -0.30
N ARG A 296 -20.36 6.52 0.87
CA ARG A 296 -20.38 7.95 1.22
C ARG A 296 -19.03 8.33 1.80
N LYS A 297 -18.35 9.28 1.18
CA LYS A 297 -17.03 9.75 1.60
C LYS A 297 -17.14 11.18 2.12
N ASP A 298 -16.57 11.40 3.29
CA ASP A 298 -16.13 12.72 3.78
C ASP A 298 -17.22 13.72 4.23
N VAL A 299 -18.46 13.26 4.46
CA VAL A 299 -19.49 14.07 5.12
C VAL A 299 -19.99 13.35 6.35
N VAL A 300 -19.79 13.97 7.51
CA VAL A 300 -20.29 13.45 8.79
C VAL A 300 -21.82 13.52 8.80
N ASP A 301 -22.46 12.39 9.06
CA ASP A 301 -23.92 12.32 9.24
C ASP A 301 -24.31 12.72 10.67
N GLU A 302 -25.48 13.32 10.87
CA GLU A 302 -25.98 13.70 12.20
C GLU A 302 -26.05 12.51 13.17
N LYS A 303 -26.39 11.33 12.64
CA LYS A 303 -26.50 10.08 13.43
C LYS A 303 -25.21 9.27 13.46
N GLN A 304 -24.13 9.76 12.85
CA GLN A 304 -22.88 9.02 12.81
C GLN A 304 -22.31 8.82 14.22
N PRO A 305 -21.81 7.62 14.56
CA PRO A 305 -21.11 7.40 15.81
C PRO A 305 -19.83 8.25 15.89
N TRP A 306 -19.62 8.85 17.05
CA TRP A 306 -18.37 9.47 17.48
C TRP A 306 -17.83 8.71 18.68
N ALA A 307 -16.53 8.77 18.95
CA ALA A 307 -15.96 8.09 20.11
C ALA A 307 -14.89 8.91 20.81
N TYR A 308 -14.83 8.72 22.13
CA TYR A 308 -13.71 9.14 22.96
C TYR A 308 -12.60 8.10 22.87
N LEU A 309 -11.59 8.34 22.04
CA LEU A 309 -10.60 7.33 21.69
C LEU A 309 -9.67 6.93 22.84
N ARG A 310 -9.63 7.70 23.95
CA ARG A 310 -8.91 7.31 25.16
C ARG A 310 -9.57 6.16 25.92
N CYS A 311 -10.89 5.99 25.81
CA CYS A 311 -11.65 5.01 26.59
C CYS A 311 -12.62 4.15 25.77
N GLY A 312 -12.82 4.46 24.48
CA GLY A 312 -13.65 3.69 23.58
C GLY A 312 -15.16 3.95 23.66
N HIS A 313 -15.62 4.77 24.60
CA HIS A 313 -17.04 5.10 24.73
C HIS A 313 -17.56 5.81 23.48
N VAL A 314 -18.62 5.24 22.89
CA VAL A 314 -19.28 5.74 21.69
C VAL A 314 -20.45 6.65 22.05
N HIS A 315 -20.54 7.79 21.36
CA HIS A 315 -21.55 8.83 21.51
C HIS A 315 -22.04 9.30 20.14
N GLY A 316 -23.13 10.08 20.11
CA GLY A 316 -23.45 10.94 18.98
C GLY A 316 -22.72 12.28 19.10
N TYR A 317 -22.55 13.00 17.98
CA TYR A 317 -21.89 14.31 17.99
C TYR A 317 -22.51 15.25 19.04
N HIS A 318 -21.66 16.04 19.68
CA HIS A 318 -22.09 17.09 20.61
C HIS A 318 -21.08 18.24 20.64
N GLY A 319 -21.56 19.46 20.90
CA GLY A 319 -20.73 20.68 20.91
C GLY A 319 -20.19 21.09 22.29
N TRP A 320 -20.79 20.62 23.39
CA TRP A 320 -20.33 20.89 24.76
C TRP A 320 -19.02 20.18 25.11
N GLY A 321 -18.27 20.75 26.07
CA GLY A 321 -17.04 20.18 26.62
C GLY A 321 -15.74 20.60 25.93
N GLY A 322 -15.79 21.41 24.86
CA GLY A 322 -14.61 22.10 24.31
C GLY A 322 -14.29 23.36 25.13
N ARG A 323 -13.01 23.62 25.40
CA ARG A 323 -12.61 24.88 26.05
C ARG A 323 -12.84 26.02 25.06
N HIS A 324 -13.85 26.85 25.35
CA HIS A 324 -14.32 28.04 24.62
C HIS A 324 -15.12 27.77 23.35
N GLY A 325 -16.34 28.32 23.32
CA GLY A 325 -17.32 28.20 22.24
C GLY A 325 -16.89 28.87 20.94
N GLY A 326 -16.08 28.15 20.16
CA GLY A 326 -15.81 28.36 18.75
C GLY A 326 -15.84 27.01 18.04
N GLU A 327 -16.09 27.04 16.74
CA GLU A 327 -16.21 25.88 15.84
C GLU A 327 -15.15 24.80 16.14
N ALA A 328 -15.53 23.53 15.99
CA ALA A 328 -14.74 22.36 16.32
C ALA A 328 -13.33 22.42 15.72
N ALA A 329 -12.38 22.97 16.48
CA ALA A 329 -10.98 22.93 16.14
C ALA A 329 -10.51 21.47 16.25
N ASP A 330 -10.07 20.94 15.12
CA ASP A 330 -9.43 19.64 14.99
C ASP A 330 -8.35 19.48 16.08
N GLY A 331 -8.39 18.38 16.83
CA GLY A 331 -7.37 18.07 17.84
C GLY A 331 -7.61 18.54 19.29
N GLN A 332 -8.78 19.09 19.66
CA GLN A 332 -9.06 19.33 21.09
C GLN A 332 -9.45 18.03 21.83
N GLU A 333 -8.70 17.71 22.89
CA GLU A 333 -9.09 16.66 23.85
C GLU A 333 -10.39 17.03 24.56
N ARG A 334 -11.30 16.05 24.66
CA ARG A 334 -12.56 16.20 25.38
C ARG A 334 -12.66 15.22 26.53
N GLU A 335 -13.38 15.61 27.58
CA GLU A 335 -13.69 14.75 28.71
C GLU A 335 -14.90 13.86 28.37
N CYS A 336 -14.75 12.55 28.57
CA CYS A 336 -15.81 11.57 28.39
C CYS A 336 -16.87 11.69 29.50
N PRO A 337 -18.16 11.94 29.20
CA PRO A 337 -19.21 12.06 30.21
C PRO A 337 -19.43 10.80 31.05
N MET A 338 -19.07 9.63 30.51
CA MET A 338 -19.28 8.34 31.15
C MET A 338 -18.20 8.01 32.19
N CYS A 339 -16.93 8.33 31.91
CA CYS A 339 -15.79 7.87 32.72
C CYS A 339 -14.76 8.96 33.05
N ARG A 340 -14.99 10.20 32.60
CA ARG A 340 -14.12 11.37 32.79
C ARG A 340 -12.71 11.25 32.18
N ALA A 341 -12.44 10.21 31.39
CA ALA A 341 -11.20 10.11 30.63
C ALA A 341 -11.13 11.25 29.60
N ARG A 342 -9.96 11.90 29.48
CA ARG A 342 -9.71 12.98 28.52
C ARG A 342 -8.92 12.46 27.33
N GLY A 343 -9.33 12.82 26.12
CA GLY A 343 -8.61 12.46 24.90
C GLY A 343 -9.35 12.83 23.63
N PRO A 344 -8.89 12.35 22.45
CA PRO A 344 -9.47 12.68 21.17
C PRO A 344 -10.94 12.26 21.09
N TYR A 345 -11.78 13.14 20.57
CA TYR A 345 -13.20 12.90 20.29
C TYR A 345 -13.46 13.09 18.80
N VAL A 346 -13.65 11.99 18.08
CA VAL A 346 -13.65 11.98 16.60
C VAL A 346 -14.83 11.20 16.04
N PRO A 347 -15.28 11.50 14.81
CA PRO A 347 -16.24 10.65 14.10
C PRO A 347 -15.61 9.30 13.78
N LEU A 348 -16.42 8.24 13.85
CA LEU A 348 -16.00 6.90 13.49
C LEU A 348 -16.29 6.57 12.02
N TRP A 349 -15.36 5.90 11.36
CA TRP A 349 -15.46 5.52 9.95
C TRP A 349 -15.11 4.04 9.77
N LEU A 350 -15.96 3.24 9.13
CA LEU A 350 -15.59 1.86 8.83
C LEU A 350 -14.45 1.82 7.79
N GLY A 351 -13.51 0.89 7.98
CA GLY A 351 -12.53 0.56 6.95
C GLY A 351 -13.21 -0.12 5.76
N CYS A 352 -13.24 0.54 4.62
CA CYS A 352 -13.96 0.12 3.41
C CYS A 352 -13.12 -0.76 2.47
N GLU A 353 -11.78 -0.67 2.55
CA GLU A 353 -10.90 -1.47 1.69
C GLU A 353 -10.71 -2.89 2.25
N ALA A 354 -11.49 -3.83 1.71
CA ALA A 354 -11.51 -5.20 2.18
C ALA A 354 -10.17 -5.94 2.03
N GLY A 355 -9.32 -5.53 1.07
CA GLY A 355 -8.00 -6.12 0.90
C GLY A 355 -7.01 -5.82 2.04
N LEU A 356 -7.32 -4.87 2.93
CA LEU A 356 -6.49 -4.53 4.10
C LEU A 356 -6.78 -5.39 5.34
N TYR A 357 -7.84 -6.20 5.31
CA TYR A 357 -8.24 -7.02 6.45
C TYR A 357 -7.48 -8.35 6.48
N VAL A 358 -7.12 -8.75 7.70
CA VAL A 358 -6.44 -10.03 7.99
C VAL A 358 -7.40 -11.12 8.49
N ASP A 359 -8.65 -10.74 8.77
CA ASP A 359 -9.76 -11.62 9.13
C ASP A 359 -11.09 -11.09 8.58
N ALA A 360 -12.20 -11.74 8.94
CA ALA A 360 -13.56 -11.33 8.54
C ALA A 360 -14.45 -10.98 9.76
N ALA A 361 -13.84 -10.67 10.91
CA ALA A 361 -14.54 -10.45 12.17
C ALA A 361 -15.25 -9.09 12.25
N ALA A 362 -16.15 -8.95 13.23
CA ALA A 362 -16.92 -7.73 13.44
C ALA A 362 -16.02 -6.50 13.74
N PRO A 363 -16.39 -5.30 13.25
CA PRO A 363 -15.60 -4.10 13.44
C PRO A 363 -15.84 -3.50 14.84
N THR A 364 -15.03 -3.96 15.79
CA THR A 364 -15.17 -3.70 17.23
C THR A 364 -14.12 -2.73 17.77
N HIS A 365 -13.11 -2.39 16.98
CA HIS A 365 -11.96 -1.59 17.41
C HIS A 365 -11.70 -0.41 16.47
N ALA A 366 -11.28 0.71 17.03
CA ALA A 366 -10.89 1.90 16.30
C ALA A 366 -9.39 2.15 16.38
N LEU A 367 -8.82 2.66 15.29
CA LEU A 367 -7.44 3.12 15.17
C LEU A 367 -7.32 4.56 15.67
N VAL A 368 -6.34 4.81 16.53
CA VAL A 368 -6.13 6.11 17.19
C VAL A 368 -4.99 6.85 16.52
N PRO A 369 -5.15 8.14 16.16
CA PRO A 369 -6.25 9.05 16.54
C PRO A 369 -7.38 9.19 15.50
N CYS A 370 -7.32 8.49 14.37
CA CYS A 370 -8.20 8.80 13.22
C CYS A 370 -9.64 8.26 13.31
N GLY A 371 -9.94 7.33 14.22
CA GLY A 371 -11.29 6.78 14.38
C GLY A 371 -11.72 5.79 13.28
N HIS A 372 -10.78 5.29 12.46
CA HIS A 372 -11.09 4.21 11.52
C HIS A 372 -11.35 2.91 12.27
N VAL A 373 -12.49 2.27 11.98
CA VAL A 373 -13.00 1.10 12.68
C VAL A 373 -12.81 -0.15 11.81
N CYS A 374 -12.26 -1.20 12.42
CA CYS A 374 -12.09 -2.51 11.82
C CYS A 374 -12.10 -3.58 12.91
N SER A 375 -11.82 -4.84 12.56
CA SER A 375 -11.71 -5.91 13.54
C SER A 375 -10.49 -5.73 14.46
N GLU A 376 -10.54 -6.34 15.64
CA GLU A 376 -9.45 -6.31 16.63
C GLU A 376 -8.10 -6.73 16.00
N LYS A 377 -8.09 -7.87 15.30
CA LYS A 377 -6.87 -8.44 14.72
C LYS A 377 -6.34 -7.61 13.56
N THR A 378 -7.22 -7.01 12.76
CA THR A 378 -6.81 -6.06 11.71
C THR A 378 -6.20 -4.81 12.33
N ALA A 379 -6.83 -4.22 13.35
CA ALA A 379 -6.29 -3.04 14.02
C ALA A 379 -4.93 -3.34 14.69
N ALA A 380 -4.83 -4.46 15.40
CA ALA A 380 -3.61 -4.90 16.07
C ALA A 380 -2.47 -5.23 15.10
N PHE A 381 -2.77 -5.79 13.93
CA PHE A 381 -1.77 -6.03 12.90
C PHE A 381 -1.17 -4.71 12.41
N TRP A 382 -2.03 -3.77 11.98
CA TRP A 382 -1.58 -2.51 11.39
C TRP A 382 -0.92 -1.55 12.39
N SER A 383 -1.26 -1.63 13.68
CA SER A 383 -0.57 -0.87 14.73
C SER A 383 0.88 -1.30 14.94
N GLN A 384 1.26 -2.50 14.50
CA GLN A 384 2.61 -3.04 14.62
C GLN A 384 3.44 -2.90 13.34
N ILE A 385 2.86 -2.43 12.23
CA ILE A 385 3.57 -2.31 10.96
C ILE A 385 4.35 -1.00 10.90
N PRO A 386 5.69 -1.01 10.89
CA PRO A 386 6.48 0.21 10.81
C PRO A 386 6.54 0.67 9.34
N LEU A 387 5.72 1.63 8.91
CA LEU A 387 5.77 2.15 7.54
C LEU A 387 6.92 3.16 7.38
N PRO A 388 7.64 3.17 6.24
CA PRO A 388 8.70 4.14 5.99
C PRO A 388 8.17 5.57 5.99
N HIS A 389 8.85 6.46 6.70
CA HIS A 389 8.55 7.89 6.75
C HIS A 389 9.82 8.72 6.60
N GLY A 390 9.77 9.75 5.76
CA GLY A 390 10.92 10.58 5.46
C GLY A 390 12.12 9.75 4.97
N THR A 391 13.30 10.05 5.52
CA THR A 391 14.56 9.44 5.06
C THR A 391 15.09 8.32 5.94
N HIS A 392 14.64 8.18 7.19
CA HIS A 392 15.22 7.21 8.14
C HIS A 392 14.26 6.79 9.26
N THR A 393 13.04 7.31 9.28
CA THR A 393 12.08 7.01 10.35
C THR A 393 11.04 6.02 9.86
N PHE A 394 10.47 5.28 10.81
CA PHE A 394 9.39 4.37 10.57
C PHE A 394 8.35 4.54 11.67
N HIS A 395 7.08 4.57 11.30
CA HIS A 395 5.99 4.66 12.27
C HIS A 395 4.81 3.81 11.81
N ALA A 396 4.04 3.30 12.77
CA ALA A 396 2.75 2.71 12.44
C ALA A 396 1.79 3.79 11.93
N ALA A 397 0.93 3.42 10.98
CA ALA A 397 -0.08 4.32 10.44
C ALA A 397 -1.37 3.55 10.16
N CYS A 398 -2.49 4.26 10.21
CA CYS A 398 -3.77 3.71 9.78
C CYS A 398 -3.68 3.32 8.31
N PRO A 399 -3.98 2.07 7.92
CA PRO A 399 -3.84 1.65 6.52
C PRO A 399 -4.92 2.27 5.61
N PHE A 400 -6.00 2.80 6.22
CA PHE A 400 -7.13 3.40 5.50
C PHE A 400 -6.90 4.88 5.16
N CYS A 401 -6.19 5.65 6.01
CA CYS A 401 -5.95 7.09 5.78
C CYS A 401 -4.49 7.56 5.99
N LEU A 402 -3.57 6.65 6.33
CA LEU A 402 -2.16 6.92 6.63
C LEU A 402 -1.90 7.92 7.77
N GLN A 403 -2.91 8.22 8.59
CA GLN A 403 -2.67 8.97 9.83
C GLN A 403 -1.72 8.17 10.72
N PRO A 404 -0.60 8.75 11.21
CA PRO A 404 0.28 8.09 12.16
C PRO A 404 -0.49 7.63 13.39
N LEU A 405 -0.23 6.40 13.84
CA LEU A 405 -0.90 5.84 15.00
C LEU A 405 -0.16 6.22 16.28
N ASP A 406 -0.90 6.42 17.36
CA ASP A 406 -0.35 6.67 18.70
C ASP A 406 0.37 5.43 19.22
N GLY A 407 1.66 5.52 19.54
CA GLY A 407 2.49 4.35 19.89
C GLY A 407 1.99 3.59 21.13
N ASP A 408 1.49 4.29 22.14
CA ASP A 408 1.07 3.68 23.41
C ASP A 408 -0.40 3.25 23.42
N ALA A 409 -1.21 3.80 22.51
CA ALA A 409 -2.66 3.62 22.47
C ALA A 409 -3.22 3.53 21.04
N ALA A 410 -2.49 2.90 20.11
CA ALA A 410 -2.82 2.85 18.68
C ALA A 410 -4.20 2.27 18.34
N VAL A 411 -4.77 1.46 19.25
CA VAL A 411 -6.01 0.73 19.07
C VAL A 411 -6.85 0.83 20.33
N VAL A 412 -8.15 1.07 20.16
CA VAL A 412 -9.12 1.11 21.27
C VAL A 412 -10.34 0.27 20.95
N ARG A 413 -10.82 -0.52 21.91
CA ARG A 413 -12.09 -1.27 21.81
C ARG A 413 -13.25 -0.30 21.94
N LEU A 414 -14.21 -0.36 21.03
CA LEU A 414 -15.40 0.48 21.07
C LEU A 414 -16.44 -0.09 22.07
N ILE A 415 -17.05 0.83 22.83
CA ILE A 415 -18.07 0.54 23.83
C ILE A 415 -19.34 1.27 23.41
N PHE A 416 -20.26 0.53 22.78
CA PHE A 416 -21.58 1.01 22.42
C PHE A 416 -22.56 0.83 23.59
N GLN A 417 -23.50 1.76 23.74
CA GLN A 417 -24.64 1.56 24.62
C GLN A 417 -25.74 0.83 23.86
N SER A 418 -26.26 -0.22 24.48
CA SER A 418 -27.47 -0.90 24.02
C SER A 418 -28.71 -0.07 24.37
N PRO A 419 -29.84 -0.28 23.67
CA PRO A 419 -31.13 0.20 24.14
C PRO A 419 -31.37 -0.25 25.59
N LEU A 420 -31.96 0.61 26.41
CA LEU A 420 -32.57 0.20 27.67
C LEU A 420 -33.84 -0.57 27.31
N ASP A 421 -33.96 -1.82 27.76
CA ASP A 421 -35.13 -2.67 27.57
C ASP A 421 -36.42 -2.05 28.16
#